data_AF-A0A8H2NQP1-F1
#
_entry.id   AF-A0A8H2NQP1-F1
#
_cell.length_a   1.000
_cell.length_b   1.000
_cell.length_c   1.000
_cell.angle_alpha   90.00
_cell.angle_beta   90.00
_cell.angle_gamma   90.00
#
_symmetry.space_group_name_H-M   'P 1'
#
loop_
_entity.id
_entity.type
_entity.pdbx_description
1 polymer ?
#
loop_
_entity_poly.entity_id
_entity_poly.type
_entity_poly.pdbx_seq_one_letter_code
_entity_poly.pdbx_strand_id
1 'polypeptide(L)'
;MQTAYTVLILLMLVGVSRLIGRVVPLPLPLMHILQGEALMNDASGLVTFKFALAAVTGVFSLANASLTFVLVAVGGLAVGVALSWLVGRLRAWMIARGWDDPATHVVFMLLLPFAAYVLAERMEVSGILSAVAAGMMQSWLDLLPRQTNTRLLNRSVWSLLEFAFNVALVFLTFIGKPVAGCRYCCGACAARVK
;
A
#
# COMPACT_ATOMS: atom_id res chain seq x y z
N MET A 1 28.73 -11.53 -7.97
CA MET A 1 28.08 -11.35 -9.29
C MET A 1 26.90 -12.30 -9.45
N GLN A 2 27.07 -13.63 -9.30
CA GLN A 2 25.99 -14.64 -9.38
C GLN A 2 24.72 -14.29 -8.56
N THR A 3 24.90 -13.81 -7.33
CA THR A 3 23.81 -13.49 -6.38
C THR A 3 22.95 -12.30 -6.80
N ALA A 4 23.52 -11.31 -7.49
CA ALA A 4 22.79 -10.15 -7.98
C ALA A 4 21.91 -10.51 -9.18
N TYR A 5 22.40 -11.38 -10.07
CA TYR A 5 21.62 -11.87 -11.22
C TYR A 5 20.47 -12.77 -10.79
N THR A 6 20.66 -13.63 -9.79
CA THR A 6 19.57 -14.48 -9.26
C THR A 6 18.46 -13.67 -8.61
N VAL A 7 18.80 -12.59 -7.89
CA VAL A 7 17.80 -11.68 -7.29
C VAL A 7 17.07 -10.87 -8.36
N LEU A 8 17.79 -10.41 -9.40
CA LEU A 8 17.21 -9.68 -10.52
C LEU A 8 16.25 -10.55 -11.35
N ILE A 9 16.59 -11.83 -11.56
CA ILE A 9 15.74 -12.81 -12.25
C ILE A 9 14.47 -13.11 -11.44
N LEU A 10 14.58 -13.29 -10.12
CA LEU A 10 13.40 -13.47 -9.24
C LEU A 10 12.46 -12.25 -9.30
N LEU A 11 13.00 -11.03 -9.27
CA LEU A 11 12.21 -9.80 -9.37
C LEU A 11 11.53 -9.64 -10.74
N MET A 12 12.20 -9.99 -11.84
CA MET A 12 11.59 -9.97 -13.18
C MET A 12 10.47 -11.00 -13.33
N LEU A 13 10.66 -12.21 -12.82
CA LEU A 13 9.70 -13.32 -12.95
C LEU A 13 8.38 -13.00 -12.22
N VAL A 14 8.48 -12.35 -11.06
CA VAL A 14 7.33 -11.83 -10.31
C VAL A 14 6.63 -10.67 -11.06
N GLY A 15 7.40 -9.75 -11.67
CA GLY A 15 6.85 -8.66 -12.48
C GLY A 15 6.08 -9.13 -13.72
N VAL A 16 6.56 -10.16 -14.42
CA VAL A 16 5.89 -10.74 -15.61
C VAL A 16 4.56 -11.39 -15.23
N SER A 17 4.51 -12.07 -14.09
CA SER A 17 3.30 -12.75 -13.57
C SER A 17 2.12 -11.78 -13.40
N ARG A 18 2.40 -10.53 -12.98
CA ARG A 18 1.39 -9.48 -12.78
C ARG A 18 0.83 -8.90 -14.06
N LEU A 19 1.66 -8.83 -15.10
CA LEU A 19 1.24 -8.32 -16.40
C LEU A 19 0.22 -9.27 -17.04
N ILE A 20 0.42 -10.57 -16.89
CA ILE A 20 -0.47 -11.61 -17.43
C ILE A 20 -1.84 -11.60 -16.72
N GLY A 21 -1.87 -11.39 -15.40
CA GLY A 21 -3.11 -11.34 -14.62
C GLY A 21 -4.04 -10.16 -14.90
N ARG A 22 -3.56 -9.08 -15.54
CA ARG A 22 -4.40 -7.96 -15.99
C ARG A 22 -5.14 -8.22 -17.29
N VAL A 23 -4.69 -9.19 -18.08
CA VAL A 23 -5.21 -9.47 -19.43
C VAL A 23 -6.23 -10.62 -19.41
N VAL A 24 -6.19 -11.47 -18.39
CA VAL A 24 -7.09 -12.62 -18.24
C VAL A 24 -8.22 -12.28 -17.26
N PRO A 25 -9.50 -12.53 -17.59
CA PRO A 25 -10.60 -12.38 -16.65
C PRO A 25 -10.49 -13.46 -15.56
N LEU A 26 -10.05 -13.06 -14.37
CA LEU A 26 -9.88 -13.96 -13.22
C LEU A 26 -11.09 -13.87 -12.28
N PRO A 27 -11.50 -14.98 -11.65
CA PRO A 27 -12.55 -14.98 -10.63
C PRO A 27 -12.11 -14.14 -9.41
N LEU A 28 -13.06 -13.47 -8.75
CA LEU A 28 -12.83 -12.52 -7.64
C LEU A 28 -11.83 -13.01 -6.57
N PRO A 29 -11.86 -14.28 -6.10
CA PRO A 29 -10.89 -14.76 -5.11
C PRO A 29 -9.44 -14.73 -5.63
N LEU A 30 -9.22 -15.06 -6.90
CA LEU A 30 -7.89 -15.01 -7.51
C LEU A 30 -7.40 -13.56 -7.63
N MET A 31 -8.29 -12.63 -7.92
CA MET A 31 -7.96 -11.20 -8.02
C MET A 31 -7.45 -10.65 -6.68
N HIS A 32 -8.09 -11.02 -5.56
CA HIS A 32 -7.64 -10.58 -4.22
C HIS A 32 -6.26 -11.14 -3.85
N ILE A 33 -5.99 -12.40 -4.20
CA ILE A 33 -4.68 -13.02 -3.97
C ILE A 33 -3.60 -12.30 -4.79
N LEU A 34 -3.88 -12.04 -6.07
CA LEU A 34 -2.94 -11.38 -6.98
C LEU A 34 -2.66 -9.92 -6.56
N GLN A 35 -3.68 -9.19 -6.08
CA GLN A 35 -3.49 -7.85 -5.53
C GLN A 35 -2.67 -7.86 -4.23
N GLY A 36 -2.88 -8.84 -3.35
CA GLY A 36 -2.07 -9.01 -2.14
C GLY A 36 -0.61 -9.29 -2.45
N GLU A 37 -0.35 -10.18 -3.42
CA GLU A 37 1.00 -10.46 -3.94
C GLU A 37 1.63 -9.21 -4.56
N ALA A 38 0.85 -8.45 -5.34
CA ALA A 38 1.25 -7.16 -5.90
C ALA A 38 1.76 -6.17 -4.84
N LEU A 39 0.94 -5.90 -3.84
CA LEU A 39 1.22 -4.99 -2.72
C LEU A 39 2.45 -5.44 -1.91
N MET A 40 2.54 -6.72 -1.57
CA MET A 40 3.64 -7.26 -0.77
C MET A 40 4.99 -7.07 -1.45
N ASN A 41 5.05 -7.26 -2.76
CA ASN A 41 6.29 -7.07 -3.52
C ASN A 41 6.71 -5.60 -3.63
N ASP A 42 5.76 -4.69 -3.79
CA ASP A 42 6.08 -3.25 -3.84
C ASP A 42 6.66 -2.81 -2.48
N ALA A 43 6.06 -3.30 -1.39
CA ALA A 43 6.59 -3.08 -0.04
C ALA A 43 7.98 -3.72 0.15
N SER A 44 8.17 -4.98 -0.25
CA SER A 44 9.48 -5.65 -0.11
C SER A 44 10.55 -5.02 -0.99
N GLY A 45 10.21 -4.51 -2.18
CA GLY A 45 11.11 -3.78 -3.04
C GLY A 45 11.62 -2.50 -2.39
N LEU A 46 10.72 -1.72 -1.78
CA LEU A 46 11.08 -0.49 -1.06
C LEU A 46 11.93 -0.78 0.19
N VAL A 47 11.59 -1.83 0.95
CA VAL A 47 12.41 -2.26 2.11
C VAL A 47 13.81 -2.69 1.63
N THR A 48 13.90 -3.53 0.59
CA THR A 48 15.18 -3.96 0.02
C THR A 48 16.01 -2.77 -0.45
N PHE A 49 15.39 -1.75 -1.05
CA PHE A 49 16.06 -0.51 -1.43
C PHE A 49 16.63 0.26 -0.23
N LYS A 50 15.88 0.39 0.88
CA LYS A 50 16.39 1.01 2.11
C LYS A 50 17.62 0.28 2.66
N PHE A 51 17.62 -1.06 2.61
CA PHE A 51 18.77 -1.87 3.03
C PHE A 51 19.94 -1.78 2.04
N ALA A 52 19.67 -1.70 0.73
CA ALA A 52 20.70 -1.49 -0.27
C ALA A 52 21.41 -0.14 -0.07
N LEU A 53 20.64 0.92 0.22
CA LEU A 53 21.20 2.24 0.54
C LEU A 53 22.07 2.19 1.80
N ALA A 54 21.60 1.53 2.86
CA ALA A 54 22.37 1.33 4.09
C ALA A 54 23.65 0.49 3.88
N ALA A 55 23.62 -0.47 2.95
CA ALA A 55 24.79 -1.26 2.58
C ALA A 55 25.84 -0.43 1.82
N VAL A 56 25.40 0.52 0.98
CA VAL A 56 26.27 1.44 0.23
C VAL A 56 26.97 2.45 1.15
N THR A 57 26.37 2.81 2.30
CA THR A 57 26.97 3.74 3.27
C THR A 57 28.11 3.15 4.12
N GLY A 58 28.40 1.85 4.00
CA GLY A 58 29.65 1.23 4.44
C GLY A 58 29.63 0.50 5.80
N VAL A 59 30.41 -0.58 5.84
CA VAL A 59 30.68 -1.53 6.95
C VAL A 59 29.56 -2.53 7.27
N PHE A 60 29.19 -3.40 6.32
CA PHE A 60 28.29 -4.52 6.62
C PHE A 60 28.78 -5.88 6.11
N SER A 61 28.75 -6.86 7.01
CA SER A 61 28.77 -8.29 6.68
C SER A 61 27.43 -8.66 6.02
N LEU A 62 27.48 -9.20 4.81
CA LEU A 62 26.32 -9.59 4.01
C LEU A 62 25.37 -10.54 4.77
N ALA A 63 25.93 -11.41 5.62
CA ALA A 63 25.17 -12.37 6.41
C ALA A 63 24.42 -11.72 7.59
N ASN A 64 25.00 -10.68 8.20
CA ASN A 64 24.33 -9.98 9.30
C ASN A 64 23.23 -9.07 8.76
N ALA A 65 23.47 -8.43 7.60
CA ALA A 65 22.48 -7.59 6.93
C ALA A 65 21.24 -8.38 6.47
N SER A 66 21.42 -9.60 5.95
CA SER A 66 20.29 -10.45 5.54
C SER A 66 19.46 -10.94 6.73
N LEU A 67 20.10 -11.25 7.86
CA LEU A 67 19.41 -11.67 9.08
C LEU A 67 18.61 -10.51 9.70
N THR A 68 19.21 -9.33 9.79
CA THR A 68 18.52 -8.11 10.23
C THR A 68 17.37 -7.75 9.30
N PHE A 69 17.54 -7.91 7.98
CA PHE A 69 16.46 -7.70 7.02
C PHE A 69 15.25 -8.59 7.31
N VAL A 70 15.46 -9.89 7.52
CA VAL A 70 14.36 -10.83 7.81
C VAL A 70 13.69 -10.49 9.14
N LEU A 71 14.47 -10.18 10.18
CA LEU A 71 13.93 -9.77 11.49
C LEU A 71 13.07 -8.51 11.39
N VAL A 72 13.57 -7.47 10.71
CA VAL A 72 12.86 -6.20 10.51
C VAL A 72 11.60 -6.39 9.66
N ALA A 73 11.65 -7.27 8.65
CA ALA A 73 10.51 -7.58 7.81
C ALA A 73 9.42 -8.37 8.57
N VAL A 74 9.79 -9.47 9.23
CA VAL A 74 8.88 -10.30 10.02
C VAL A 74 8.32 -9.53 11.21
N GLY A 75 9.15 -8.74 11.90
CA GLY A 75 8.73 -7.87 12.98
C GLY A 75 7.70 -6.83 12.52
N GLY A 76 7.91 -6.21 11.36
CA GLY A 76 6.94 -5.29 10.76
C GLY A 76 5.61 -5.97 10.48
N LEU A 77 5.62 -7.13 9.82
CA LEU A 77 4.40 -7.92 9.56
C LEU A 77 3.67 -8.29 10.87
N ALA A 78 4.40 -8.75 11.89
CA ALA A 78 3.84 -9.14 13.17
C ALA A 78 3.16 -7.97 13.88
N VAL A 79 3.80 -6.79 13.92
CA VAL A 79 3.22 -5.58 14.52
C VAL A 79 1.95 -5.15 13.80
N GLY A 80 1.96 -5.14 12.47
CA GLY A 80 0.79 -4.77 11.67
C GLY A 80 -0.40 -5.70 11.89
N VAL A 81 -0.17 -7.03 11.89
CA VAL A 81 -1.21 -8.02 12.14
C VAL A 81 -1.74 -7.91 13.58
N ALA A 82 -0.85 -7.80 14.57
CA ALA A 82 -1.23 -7.71 15.98
C ALA A 82 -2.07 -6.46 16.27
N LEU A 83 -1.66 -5.30 15.72
CA LEU A 83 -2.39 -4.05 15.90
C LEU A 83 -3.77 -4.11 15.23
N SER A 84 -3.85 -4.62 14.00
CA SER A 84 -5.13 -4.79 13.31
C SER A 84 -6.07 -5.75 14.02
N TRP A 85 -5.54 -6.84 14.55
CA TRP A 85 -6.33 -7.78 15.34
C TRP A 85 -6.87 -7.13 16.62
N LEU A 86 -6.04 -6.35 17.33
CA LEU A 86 -6.44 -5.64 18.55
C LEU A 86 -7.56 -4.62 18.27
N VAL A 87 -7.40 -3.80 17.22
CA VAL A 87 -8.40 -2.81 16.82
C VAL A 87 -9.69 -3.47 16.33
N GLY A 88 -9.58 -4.60 15.63
CA GLY A 88 -10.74 -5.42 15.27
C GLY A 88 -11.52 -5.92 16.48
N ARG A 89 -10.81 -6.37 17.52
CA ARG A 89 -11.42 -6.85 18.77
C ARG A 89 -12.06 -5.71 19.56
N LEU A 90 -11.41 -4.54 19.61
CA LEU A 90 -11.97 -3.32 20.18
C LEU A 90 -13.25 -2.91 19.45
N ARG A 91 -13.26 -2.96 18.11
CA ARG A 91 -14.43 -2.64 17.29
C ARG A 91 -15.59 -3.60 17.55
N ALA A 92 -15.32 -4.91 17.60
CA ALA A 92 -16.35 -5.90 17.93
C ALA A 92 -16.97 -5.65 19.31
N TRP A 93 -16.14 -5.27 20.28
CA TRP A 93 -16.59 -4.92 21.62
C TRP A 93 -17.42 -3.62 21.65
N MET A 94 -17.06 -2.60 20.86
CA MET A 94 -17.85 -1.36 20.74
C MET A 94 -19.23 -1.62 20.12
N ILE A 95 -19.28 -2.43 19.06
CA ILE A 95 -20.54 -2.81 18.39
C ILE A 95 -21.44 -3.58 19.36
N ALA A 96 -20.87 -4.50 20.17
CA ALA A 96 -21.63 -5.22 21.20
C ALA A 96 -22.26 -4.31 22.26
N ARG A 97 -21.76 -3.07 22.41
CA ARG A 97 -22.32 -2.04 23.32
C ARG A 97 -23.24 -1.03 22.63
N GLY A 98 -23.56 -1.25 21.37
CA GLY A 98 -24.46 -0.39 20.59
C GLY A 98 -23.80 0.86 20.00
N TRP A 99 -22.46 0.95 19.99
CA TRP A 99 -21.71 2.07 19.41
C TRP A 99 -21.33 1.76 17.96
N ASP A 100 -22.32 1.71 17.08
CA ASP A 100 -22.16 1.44 15.64
C ASP A 100 -22.37 2.70 14.81
N ASP A 101 -21.36 3.57 14.77
CA ASP A 101 -21.36 4.78 13.92
C ASP A 101 -20.46 4.56 12.68
N PRO A 102 -21.00 4.75 11.45
CA PRO A 102 -20.22 4.75 10.21
C PRO A 102 -18.99 5.67 10.22
N ALA A 103 -19.05 6.83 10.88
CA ALA A 103 -17.93 7.77 10.92
C ALA A 103 -16.73 7.18 11.68
N THR A 104 -17.00 6.56 12.83
CA THR A 104 -15.98 5.87 13.64
C THR A 104 -15.28 4.77 12.83
N HIS A 105 -16.04 4.04 12.01
CA HIS A 105 -15.47 3.02 11.15
C HIS A 105 -14.47 3.58 10.12
N VAL A 106 -14.82 4.68 9.44
CA VAL A 106 -13.92 5.35 8.49
C VAL A 106 -12.65 5.84 9.17
N VAL A 107 -12.77 6.42 10.38
CA VAL A 107 -11.60 6.90 11.14
C VAL A 107 -10.64 5.76 11.45
N PHE A 108 -11.13 4.63 11.98
CA PHE A 108 -10.26 3.46 12.22
C PHE A 108 -9.68 2.89 10.93
N MET A 109 -10.43 2.91 9.83
CA MET A 109 -9.92 2.44 8.53
C MET A 109 -8.72 3.26 8.08
N LEU A 110 -8.82 4.59 8.17
CA LEU A 110 -7.76 5.48 7.74
C LEU A 110 -6.60 5.54 8.73
N LEU A 111 -6.87 5.52 10.03
CA LEU A 111 -5.85 5.73 11.07
C LEU A 111 -4.98 4.49 11.29
N LEU A 112 -5.52 3.28 11.14
CA LEU A 112 -4.84 2.04 11.50
C LEU A 112 -3.52 1.81 10.74
N PRO A 113 -3.43 2.00 9.41
CA PRO A 113 -2.17 1.85 8.69
C PRO A 113 -1.09 2.84 9.15
N PHE A 114 -1.45 4.08 9.47
CA PHE A 114 -0.51 5.09 10.00
C PHE A 114 -0.06 4.75 11.42
N ALA A 115 -0.99 4.32 12.28
CA ALA A 115 -0.65 3.88 13.63
C ALA A 115 0.29 2.66 13.60
N ALA A 116 0.03 1.70 12.71
CA ALA A 116 0.89 0.54 12.50
C ALA A 116 2.29 0.92 12.02
N TYR A 117 2.38 1.90 11.11
CA TYR A 117 3.65 2.43 10.60
C TYR A 117 4.48 3.03 11.74
N VAL A 118 3.91 3.99 12.48
CA VAL A 118 4.63 4.71 13.55
C VAL A 118 5.04 3.77 14.68
N LEU A 119 4.18 2.82 15.05
CA LEU A 119 4.48 1.84 16.09
C LEU A 119 5.65 0.93 15.68
N ALA A 120 5.66 0.48 14.44
CA ALA A 120 6.73 -0.34 13.89
C ALA A 120 8.07 0.44 13.80
N GLU A 121 8.06 1.71 13.40
CA GLU A 121 9.28 2.53 13.41
C GLU A 121 9.86 2.70 14.82
N ARG A 122 9.01 2.86 15.84
CA ARG A 122 9.48 2.95 17.24
C ARG A 122 10.08 1.65 17.76
N MET A 123 9.71 0.51 17.17
CA MET A 123 10.28 -0.80 17.48
C MET A 123 11.45 -1.16 16.57
N GLU A 124 11.93 -0.22 15.74
CA GLU A 124 13.03 -0.41 14.78
C GLU A 124 12.75 -1.52 13.73
N VAL A 125 11.48 -1.83 13.48
CA VAL A 125 11.04 -2.79 12.45
C VAL A 125 10.48 -2.10 11.21
N SER A 126 10.10 -2.86 10.18
CA SER A 126 9.63 -2.27 8.91
C SER A 126 8.24 -1.62 9.06
N GLY A 127 8.22 -0.30 9.18
CA GLY A 127 6.98 0.49 9.20
C GLY A 127 6.08 0.29 7.98
N ILE A 128 6.69 0.18 6.79
CA ILE A 128 5.96 -0.01 5.54
C ILE A 128 5.27 -1.39 5.54
N LEU A 129 5.99 -2.45 5.88
CA LEU A 129 5.40 -3.80 5.94
C LEU A 129 4.33 -3.91 7.03
N SER A 130 4.51 -3.21 8.15
CA SER A 130 3.50 -3.11 9.20
C SER A 130 2.21 -2.45 8.71
N ALA A 131 2.29 -1.32 8.00
CA ALA A 131 1.13 -0.65 7.43
C ALA A 131 0.39 -1.52 6.40
N VAL A 132 1.13 -2.20 5.52
CA VAL A 132 0.54 -3.10 4.51
C VAL A 132 -0.11 -4.31 5.18
N ALA A 133 0.57 -4.94 6.15
CA ALA A 133 0.01 -6.05 6.92
C ALA A 133 -1.26 -5.63 7.68
N ALA A 134 -1.26 -4.43 8.26
CA ALA A 134 -2.41 -3.90 8.95
C ALA A 134 -3.61 -3.69 8.01
N GLY A 135 -3.39 -3.09 6.83
CA GLY A 135 -4.42 -2.89 5.81
C GLY A 135 -4.96 -4.20 5.23
N MET A 136 -4.09 -5.18 4.96
CA MET A 136 -4.51 -6.51 4.52
C MET A 136 -5.36 -7.19 5.59
N MET A 137 -4.89 -7.24 6.84
CA MET A 137 -5.64 -7.84 7.94
C MET A 137 -7.00 -7.17 8.15
N GLN A 138 -7.07 -5.85 8.02
CA GLN A 138 -8.34 -5.12 8.10
C GLN A 138 -9.31 -5.55 6.99
N SER A 139 -8.85 -5.72 5.75
CA SER A 139 -9.66 -6.26 4.65
C SER A 139 -10.27 -7.64 4.96
N TRP A 140 -9.55 -8.49 5.70
CA TRP A 140 -10.07 -9.79 6.15
C TRP A 140 -11.13 -9.67 7.23
N LEU A 141 -10.93 -8.80 8.23
CA LEU A 141 -11.94 -8.55 9.28
C LEU A 141 -13.20 -7.86 8.75
N ASP A 142 -13.05 -7.15 7.63
CA ASP A 142 -14.07 -6.36 6.96
C ASP A 142 -15.06 -7.17 6.11
N LEU A 143 -14.79 -8.48 5.95
CA LEU A 143 -15.66 -9.45 5.25
C LEU A 143 -16.89 -9.86 6.09
N LEU A 144 -16.97 -9.46 7.37
CA LEU A 144 -18.16 -9.68 8.20
C LEU A 144 -19.32 -8.75 7.77
N PRO A 145 -20.59 -9.15 8.01
CA PRO A 145 -21.77 -8.40 7.53
C PRO A 145 -21.76 -6.95 8.04
N ARG A 146 -21.80 -6.00 7.11
CA ARG A 146 -21.83 -4.56 7.39
C ARG A 146 -23.19 -3.96 7.05
N GLN A 147 -23.62 -3.01 7.88
CA GLN A 147 -24.75 -2.12 7.60
C GLN A 147 -24.53 -1.42 6.24
N THR A 148 -25.56 -1.36 5.40
CA THR A 148 -25.49 -0.80 4.03
C THR A 148 -24.92 0.63 3.98
N ASN A 149 -25.20 1.47 4.98
CA ASN A 149 -24.69 2.85 5.06
C ASN A 149 -23.16 2.93 5.22
N THR A 150 -22.56 2.02 6.01
CA THR A 150 -21.09 1.99 6.18
C THR A 150 -20.37 1.65 4.88
N ARG A 151 -20.99 0.84 4.00
CA ARG A 151 -20.41 0.46 2.70
C ARG A 151 -20.41 1.61 1.71
N LEU A 152 -21.47 2.42 1.69
CA LEU A 152 -21.57 3.58 0.80
C LEU A 152 -20.57 4.67 1.19
N LEU A 153 -20.51 5.02 2.47
CA LEU A 153 -19.56 6.01 2.98
C LEU A 153 -18.12 5.57 2.70
N ASN A 154 -17.79 4.30 2.94
CA ASN A 154 -16.46 3.75 2.68
C ASN A 154 -16.06 3.89 1.20
N ARG A 155 -16.96 3.54 0.26
CA ARG A 155 -16.71 3.70 -1.18
C ARG A 155 -16.46 5.15 -1.57
N SER A 156 -17.25 6.09 -1.03
CA SER A 156 -17.07 7.52 -1.30
C SER A 156 -15.72 8.02 -0.79
N VAL A 157 -15.30 7.60 0.41
CA VAL A 157 -13.99 7.96 0.97
C VAL A 157 -12.85 7.41 0.13
N TRP A 158 -12.91 6.13 -0.28
CA TRP A 158 -11.90 5.54 -1.17
C TRP A 158 -11.80 6.27 -2.52
N SER A 159 -12.94 6.58 -3.14
CA SER A 159 -12.95 7.30 -4.42
C SER A 159 -12.32 8.69 -4.30
N LEU A 160 -12.58 9.41 -3.20
CA LEU A 160 -11.98 10.71 -2.94
C LEU A 160 -10.46 10.60 -2.72
N LEU A 161 -10.01 9.58 -1.98
CA LEU A 161 -8.58 9.34 -1.75
C LEU A 161 -7.86 8.96 -3.04
N GLU A 162 -8.42 8.06 -3.83
CA GLU A 162 -7.87 7.69 -5.15
C GLU A 162 -7.75 8.91 -6.05
N PHE A 163 -8.80 9.75 -6.10
CA PHE A 163 -8.76 11.00 -6.84
C PHE A 163 -7.63 11.92 -6.34
N ALA A 164 -7.54 12.13 -5.02
CA ALA A 164 -6.55 13.01 -4.42
C ALA A 164 -5.11 12.51 -4.68
N PHE A 165 -4.84 11.21 -4.49
CA PHE A 165 -3.52 10.63 -4.75
C PHE A 165 -3.16 10.65 -6.23
N ASN A 166 -4.09 10.33 -7.13
CA ASN A 166 -3.85 10.39 -8.57
C ASN A 166 -3.51 11.82 -9.01
N VAL A 167 -4.26 12.81 -8.52
CA VAL A 167 -3.98 14.22 -8.78
C VAL A 167 -2.60 14.59 -8.23
N ALA A 168 -2.29 14.27 -6.98
CA ALA A 168 -0.99 14.56 -6.38
C ALA A 168 0.18 13.95 -7.17
N LEU A 169 0.07 12.69 -7.60
CA LEU A 169 1.10 12.00 -8.39
C LEU A 169 1.30 12.63 -9.77
N VAL A 170 0.20 12.99 -10.44
CA VAL A 170 0.21 13.74 -11.71
C VAL A 170 0.96 15.05 -11.48
N PHE A 171 0.52 15.87 -10.53
CA PHE A 171 1.18 17.15 -10.24
C PHE A 171 2.67 17.01 -9.89
N LEU A 172 3.05 16.07 -9.01
CA LEU A 172 4.45 15.79 -8.66
C LEU A 172 5.29 15.41 -9.88
N THR A 173 4.73 14.65 -10.81
CA THR A 173 5.41 14.29 -12.07
C THR A 173 5.61 15.49 -12.99
N PHE A 174 4.70 16.46 -12.97
CA PHE A 174 4.75 17.68 -13.79
C PHE A 174 5.60 18.82 -13.19
N ILE A 175 5.85 18.83 -11.88
CA ILE A 175 6.65 19.87 -11.20
C ILE A 175 8.10 19.93 -11.69
N GLY A 176 8.64 18.85 -12.26
CA GLY A 176 10.02 18.76 -12.76
C GLY A 176 10.18 18.76 -14.28
N LYS A 177 9.09 18.82 -15.07
CA LYS A 177 9.18 18.84 -16.53
C LYS A 177 8.83 20.24 -17.04
N PRO A 178 9.68 20.88 -17.88
CA PRO A 178 9.22 22.03 -18.62
C PRO A 178 8.01 21.56 -19.43
N VAL A 179 6.85 22.18 -19.19
CA VAL A 179 5.68 22.00 -20.04
C VAL A 179 6.07 22.53 -21.41
N ALA A 180 6.66 21.65 -22.23
CA ALA A 180 7.08 21.95 -23.58
C ALA A 180 5.81 22.25 -24.37
N GLY A 181 5.53 23.54 -24.54
CA GLY A 181 4.60 24.08 -25.51
C GLY A 181 3.19 23.47 -25.44
N CYS A 182 2.33 24.06 -24.62
CA CYS A 182 0.90 24.03 -24.88
C CYS A 182 0.63 24.81 -26.20
N ARG A 183 0.88 24.18 -27.35
CA ARG A 183 0.53 24.72 -28.69
C ARG A 183 -0.87 24.34 -29.13
N TYR A 184 -1.62 23.57 -28.32
CA TYR A 184 -2.94 23.06 -28.70
C TYR A 184 -4.12 23.73 -27.97
N CYS A 185 -3.92 24.55 -26.93
CA CYS A 185 -5.03 25.26 -26.28
C CYS A 185 -5.43 26.59 -26.93
N CYS A 186 -4.64 27.15 -27.87
CA CYS A 186 -4.93 28.49 -28.41
C CYS A 186 -5.59 28.50 -29.81
N GLY A 187 -5.79 27.35 -30.46
CA GLY A 187 -6.29 27.29 -31.84
C GLY A 187 -7.80 27.03 -32.00
N ALA A 188 -8.42 26.31 -31.07
CA ALA A 188 -9.81 25.85 -31.24
C ALA A 188 -10.87 26.85 -30.72
N CYS A 189 -10.47 27.87 -29.93
CA CYS A 189 -11.40 28.85 -29.37
C CYS A 189 -11.58 30.11 -30.23
N ALA A 190 -10.74 30.33 -31.25
CA ALA A 190 -10.77 31.53 -32.09
C ALA A 190 -11.56 31.39 -33.41
N ALA A 191 -12.03 30.19 -33.76
CA ALA A 191 -12.69 29.92 -35.06
C ALA A 191 -14.23 29.83 -35.01
N ARG A 192 -14.88 30.26 -33.91
CA ARG A 192 -16.35 30.24 -33.77
C ARG A 192 -16.95 31.61 -33.46
N VAL A 193 -16.31 32.68 -33.93
CA VAL A 193 -16.88 34.03 -33.97
C VAL A 193 -16.42 34.73 -35.25
N LYS A 194 -16.79 34.16 -36.41
CA LYS A 194 -17.06 34.88 -37.66
C LYS A 194 -18.10 34.08 -38.43
#